data_AF-A0A552ARL5-F1
#
_entry.id   AF-A0A552ARL5-F1
#
_cell.length_a   1.000
_cell.length_b   1.000
_cell.length_c   1.000
_cell.angle_alpha   90.00
_cell.angle_beta   90.00
_cell.angle_gamma   90.00
#
_symmetry.space_group_name_H-M   'P 1'
#
loop_
_entity.id
_entity.type
_entity.pdbx_description
1 polymer ?
#
loop_
_entity_poly.entity_id
_entity_poly.type
_entity_poly.pdbx_seq_one_letter_code
_entity_poly.pdbx_strand_id
1 'polypeptide(L)'
;MPLKSSFCYSVALATVATATLAPVASAATFNFSYTSSLGTITATVDGTLQLDNNTVFVSSISNTTFNGSAAPALPFVGSFAGFISSGSVTGQAVLSLDGSGLDFAACDTTLCNNNGFGFLASTFASIGGYGSLSAGELFVLANYSLTPAGTPTVPEPATVLGLLSVAGVGLLCKGRKLEG
;
A
#
# COMPACT_ATOMS: atom_id res chain seq x y z
N MET A 1 -29.01 69.52 -9.72
CA MET A 1 -28.73 68.65 -8.57
C MET A 1 -29.69 67.47 -8.62
N PRO A 2 -29.36 66.21 -8.24
CA PRO A 2 -28.08 65.61 -7.82
C PRO A 2 -27.58 64.51 -8.82
N LEU A 3 -26.28 64.29 -9.05
CA LEU A 3 -25.23 63.55 -8.31
C LEU A 3 -25.39 62.03 -8.15
N LYS A 4 -24.26 61.34 -8.44
CA LYS A 4 -23.74 60.02 -7.96
C LYS A 4 -24.05 58.79 -8.83
N SER A 5 -23.00 58.15 -9.38
CA SER A 5 -22.20 57.05 -8.78
C SER A 5 -22.90 55.72 -9.08
N SER A 6 -22.29 54.62 -9.51
CA SER A 6 -21.02 54.01 -9.14
C SER A 6 -20.84 52.85 -10.14
N PHE A 7 -19.68 52.69 -10.78
CA PHE A 7 -18.75 51.60 -10.47
C PHE A 7 -19.43 50.32 -9.95
N CYS A 8 -19.42 49.25 -10.76
CA CYS A 8 -19.24 47.87 -10.30
C CYS A 8 -18.76 47.00 -11.47
N TYR A 9 -17.43 46.91 -11.57
CA TYR A 9 -16.72 45.80 -12.19
C TYR A 9 -17.27 44.48 -11.63
N SER A 10 -17.52 43.50 -12.49
CA SER A 10 -17.64 42.11 -12.06
C SER A 10 -16.91 41.25 -13.07
N VAL A 11 -15.57 41.36 -13.06
CA VAL A 11 -14.70 40.30 -13.57
C VAL A 11 -14.86 39.16 -12.57
N ALA A 12 -15.71 38.19 -12.91
CA ALA A 12 -15.80 36.95 -12.18
C ALA A 12 -14.49 36.18 -12.41
N LEU A 13 -13.58 36.29 -11.44
CA LEU A 13 -12.36 35.51 -11.38
C LEU A 13 -12.78 34.07 -11.07
N ALA A 14 -12.95 33.26 -12.11
CA ALA A 14 -13.13 31.82 -11.97
C ALA A 14 -11.80 31.21 -11.55
N THR A 15 -11.54 31.17 -10.24
CA THR A 15 -10.49 30.33 -9.67
C THR A 15 -10.88 28.88 -9.88
N VAL A 16 -10.38 28.29 -10.96
CA VAL A 16 -10.34 26.84 -11.14
C VAL A 16 -9.40 26.32 -10.06
N ALA A 17 -9.97 25.89 -8.94
CA ALA A 17 -9.25 25.15 -7.93
C ALA A 17 -8.86 23.81 -8.55
N THR A 18 -7.67 23.73 -9.13
CA THR A 18 -7.02 22.47 -9.45
C THR A 18 -6.81 21.73 -8.13
N ALA A 19 -7.71 20.80 -7.84
CA ALA A 19 -7.53 19.85 -6.76
C ALA A 19 -6.30 19.02 -7.09
N THR A 20 -5.16 19.41 -6.51
CA THR A 20 -3.94 18.60 -6.53
C THR A 20 -4.25 17.36 -5.71
N LEU A 21 -4.52 16.24 -6.38
CA LEU A 21 -4.54 14.91 -5.77
C LEU A 21 -3.15 14.69 -5.15
N ALA A 22 -3.03 14.91 -3.84
CA ALA A 22 -1.84 14.54 -3.12
C ALA A 22 -1.67 13.01 -3.29
N PRO A 23 -0.48 12.51 -3.65
CA PRO A 23 -0.24 11.08 -3.59
C PRO A 23 -0.51 10.64 -2.15
N VAL A 24 -1.32 9.61 -1.99
CA VAL A 24 -1.63 9.00 -0.69
C VAL A 24 -1.02 7.61 -0.68
N ALA A 25 -0.46 7.21 0.46
CA ALA A 25 -0.07 5.82 0.66
C ALA A 25 -1.30 4.92 0.47
N SER A 26 -1.16 3.85 -0.31
CA SER A 26 -2.29 3.00 -0.71
C SER A 26 -2.12 1.61 -0.13
N ALA A 27 -3.17 1.09 0.52
CA ALA A 27 -3.29 -0.34 0.77
C ALA A 27 -3.30 -1.08 -0.57
N ALA A 28 -2.52 -2.14 -0.66
CA ALA A 28 -2.36 -2.94 -1.86
C ALA A 28 -1.96 -4.38 -1.50
N THR A 29 -2.27 -5.27 -2.43
CA THR A 29 -1.83 -6.66 -2.38
C THR A 29 -0.73 -6.85 -3.42
N PHE A 30 0.27 -7.67 -3.10
CA PHE A 30 1.43 -7.94 -3.95
C PHE A 30 1.64 -9.45 -4.09
N ASN A 31 2.06 -9.87 -5.28
CA ASN A 31 2.63 -11.19 -5.52
C ASN A 31 4.12 -11.11 -5.20
N PHE A 32 4.54 -11.89 -4.22
CA PHE A 32 5.93 -12.04 -3.81
C PHE A 32 6.49 -13.36 -4.33
N SER A 33 7.74 -13.32 -4.79
CA SER A 33 8.53 -14.50 -5.11
C SER A 33 10.00 -14.26 -4.77
N TYR A 34 10.64 -15.25 -4.14
CA TYR A 34 12.09 -15.28 -3.96
C TYR A 34 12.63 -16.68 -4.18
N THR A 35 13.69 -16.82 -4.98
CA THR A 35 14.38 -18.10 -5.19
C THR A 35 15.72 -18.13 -4.46
N SER A 36 15.81 -18.99 -3.44
CA SER A 36 17.04 -19.28 -2.71
C SER A 36 17.78 -20.47 -3.29
N SER A 37 18.94 -20.78 -2.73
CA SER A 37 19.66 -22.05 -3.02
C SER A 37 18.87 -23.31 -2.63
N LEU A 38 17.87 -23.20 -1.75
CA LEU A 38 17.03 -24.32 -1.30
C LEU A 38 15.72 -24.47 -2.09
N GLY A 39 15.27 -23.39 -2.74
CA GLY A 39 14.02 -23.41 -3.48
C GLY A 39 13.35 -22.06 -3.65
N THR A 40 12.20 -22.08 -4.30
CA THR A 40 11.40 -20.87 -4.55
C THR A 40 10.29 -20.74 -3.52
N ILE A 41 10.23 -19.60 -2.86
CA ILE A 41 9.11 -19.17 -2.02
C ILE A 41 8.22 -18.26 -2.85
N THR A 42 6.91 -18.50 -2.83
CA THR A 42 5.93 -17.53 -3.34
C THR A 42 4.91 -17.21 -2.27
N ALA A 43 4.36 -16.00 -2.30
CA ALA A 43 3.30 -15.62 -1.36
C ALA A 43 2.47 -14.45 -1.89
N THR A 44 1.32 -14.25 -1.26
CA THR A 44 0.54 -13.02 -1.35
C THR A 44 0.91 -12.14 -0.15
N VAL A 45 1.32 -10.91 -0.41
CA VAL A 45 1.70 -9.92 0.61
C VAL A 45 0.66 -8.81 0.62
N ASP A 46 0.05 -8.55 1.76
CA ASP A 46 -0.83 -7.40 1.95
C ASP A 46 -0.07 -6.32 2.73
N GLY A 47 -0.13 -5.09 2.24
CA GLY A 47 0.60 -3.99 2.84
C GLY A 47 0.18 -2.63 2.31
N THR A 48 0.94 -1.61 2.69
CA THR A 48 0.73 -0.24 2.23
C THR A 48 1.93 0.23 1.43
N LEU A 49 1.72 0.56 0.15
CA LEU A 49 2.72 1.21 -0.69
C LEU A 49 2.91 2.65 -0.21
N GLN A 50 4.16 3.00 0.09
CA GLN A 50 4.54 4.32 0.57
C GLN A 50 4.66 5.33 -0.58
N LEU A 51 4.80 6.60 -0.22
CA LEU A 51 4.82 7.75 -1.13
C LEU A 51 6.00 7.75 -2.12
N ASP A 52 7.08 7.06 -1.77
CA ASP A 52 8.25 6.85 -2.64
C ASP A 52 7.98 5.83 -3.77
N ASN A 53 6.78 5.22 -3.79
CA ASN A 53 6.34 4.29 -4.82
C ASN A 53 7.27 3.06 -4.99
N ASN A 54 7.93 2.68 -3.91
CA ASN A 54 8.84 1.54 -3.85
C ASN A 54 8.69 0.75 -2.54
N THR A 55 8.68 1.44 -1.41
CA THR A 55 8.62 0.85 -0.07
C THR A 55 7.21 0.36 0.25
N VAL A 56 7.11 -0.86 0.78
CA VAL A 56 5.87 -1.51 1.20
C VAL A 56 5.96 -1.84 2.67
N PHE A 57 5.07 -1.24 3.47
CA PHE A 57 4.87 -1.62 4.86
C PHE A 57 3.95 -2.83 4.90
N VAL A 58 4.53 -3.99 5.19
CA VAL A 58 3.82 -5.26 5.15
C VAL A 58 2.96 -5.40 6.41
N SER A 59 1.69 -5.75 6.20
CA SER A 59 0.71 -6.01 7.26
C SER A 59 0.47 -7.50 7.46
N SER A 60 0.48 -8.28 6.39
CA SER A 60 0.33 -9.73 6.46
C SER A 60 0.90 -10.43 5.23
N ILE A 61 1.13 -11.73 5.38
CA ILE A 61 1.51 -12.64 4.30
C ILE A 61 0.59 -13.86 4.31
N SER A 62 0.18 -14.31 3.13
CA SER A 62 -0.75 -15.42 2.95
C SER A 62 -0.42 -16.23 1.69
N ASN A 63 -1.12 -17.35 1.48
CA ASN A 63 -0.95 -18.23 0.32
C ASN A 63 0.52 -18.59 0.05
N THR A 64 1.26 -18.87 1.11
CA THR A 64 2.67 -19.19 1.03
C THR A 64 2.87 -20.56 0.39
N THR A 65 3.78 -20.64 -0.56
CA THR A 65 4.23 -21.89 -1.15
C THR A 65 5.74 -21.98 -1.11
N PHE A 66 6.25 -23.21 -1.04
CA PHE A 66 7.66 -23.53 -1.19
C PHE A 66 7.80 -24.61 -2.27
N ASN A 67 8.59 -24.33 -3.30
CA ASN A 67 8.75 -25.17 -4.50
C ASN A 67 7.40 -25.57 -5.12
N GLY A 68 6.45 -24.63 -5.13
CA GLY A 68 5.11 -24.82 -5.70
C GLY A 68 4.14 -25.64 -4.84
N SER A 69 4.57 -26.11 -3.66
CA SER A 69 3.71 -26.82 -2.70
C SER A 69 3.30 -25.90 -1.55
N ALA A 70 2.09 -26.08 -1.02
CA ALA A 70 1.61 -25.29 0.12
C ALA A 70 2.60 -25.39 1.31
N ALA A 71 3.03 -24.23 1.82
CA ALA A 71 3.94 -24.13 2.95
C ALA A 71 3.17 -23.87 4.25
N PRO A 72 3.80 -24.05 5.42
CA PRO A 72 3.20 -23.70 6.72
C PRO A 72 2.73 -22.23 6.76
N ALA A 73 1.66 -21.92 7.48
CA ALA A 73 1.19 -20.54 7.61
C ALA A 73 2.15 -19.69 8.46
N LEU A 74 2.31 -18.42 8.10
CA LEU A 74 3.16 -17.45 8.80
C LEU A 74 2.32 -16.27 9.31
N PRO A 75 1.59 -16.42 10.42
CA PRO A 75 0.69 -15.39 10.92
C PRO A 75 1.41 -14.20 11.56
N PHE A 76 2.72 -14.31 11.84
CA PHE A 76 3.51 -13.23 12.42
C PHE A 76 4.43 -12.62 11.38
N VAL A 77 4.29 -11.32 11.15
CA VAL A 77 5.17 -10.52 10.30
C VAL A 77 5.76 -9.35 11.09
N GLY A 78 7.00 -8.99 10.82
CA GLY A 78 7.69 -7.89 11.49
C GLY A 78 9.07 -7.58 10.89
N SER A 79 9.86 -6.81 11.62
CA SER A 79 11.24 -6.48 11.26
C SER A 79 12.18 -7.65 11.57
N PHE A 80 13.05 -7.99 10.63
CA PHE A 80 14.11 -8.99 10.85
C PHE A 80 15.17 -8.45 11.82
N ALA A 81 15.58 -7.18 11.65
CA ALA A 81 16.49 -6.51 12.57
C ALA A 81 15.94 -6.49 14.01
N GLY A 82 14.63 -6.23 14.13
CA GLY A 82 13.88 -6.28 15.38
C GLY A 82 13.90 -7.67 16.00
N PHE A 83 13.70 -8.72 15.18
CA PHE A 83 13.82 -10.12 15.63
C PHE A 83 15.23 -10.45 16.13
N ILE A 84 16.29 -10.12 15.40
CA ILE A 84 17.68 -10.37 15.86
C ILE A 84 17.94 -9.68 17.20
N SER A 85 17.44 -8.46 17.37
CA SER A 85 17.71 -7.65 18.56
C SER A 85 16.90 -8.07 19.79
N SER A 86 15.67 -8.55 19.60
CA SER A 86 14.72 -8.82 20.69
C SER A 86 14.39 -10.31 20.88
N GLY A 87 14.77 -11.17 19.95
CA GLY A 87 14.39 -12.58 19.90
C GLY A 87 12.94 -12.83 19.51
N SER A 88 12.18 -11.79 19.13
CA SER A 88 10.78 -11.89 18.75
C SER A 88 10.46 -11.02 17.54
N VAL A 89 9.63 -11.53 16.63
CA VAL A 89 9.10 -10.77 15.48
C VAL A 89 8.26 -9.63 16.00
N THR A 90 8.79 -8.42 15.89
CA THR A 90 8.17 -7.17 16.31
C THR A 90 8.61 -6.06 15.35
N GLY A 91 7.99 -4.89 15.47
CA GLY A 91 8.30 -3.74 14.63
C GLY A 91 7.67 -3.80 13.23
N GLN A 92 7.98 -2.79 12.42
CA GLN A 92 7.41 -2.66 11.07
C GLN A 92 8.16 -3.57 10.10
N ALA A 93 7.43 -4.45 9.43
CA ALA A 93 7.94 -5.23 8.31
C ALA A 93 8.03 -4.37 7.05
N VAL A 94 9.18 -4.38 6.38
CA VAL A 94 9.47 -3.55 5.21
C VAL A 94 9.99 -4.41 4.06
N LEU A 95 9.28 -4.37 2.94
CA LEU A 95 9.73 -4.85 1.64
C LEU A 95 9.80 -3.67 0.67
N SER A 96 10.48 -3.85 -0.46
CA SER A 96 10.58 -2.82 -1.51
C SER A 96 10.47 -3.45 -2.89
N LEU A 97 9.78 -2.79 -3.82
CA LEU A 97 9.58 -3.29 -5.19
C LEU A 97 10.92 -3.54 -5.92
N ASP A 98 11.92 -2.72 -5.65
CA ASP A 98 13.28 -2.84 -6.20
C ASP A 98 14.23 -3.72 -5.38
N GLY A 99 13.75 -4.33 -4.29
CA GLY A 99 14.56 -5.17 -3.39
C GLY A 99 15.58 -4.41 -2.52
N SER A 100 15.52 -3.07 -2.46
CA SER A 100 16.38 -2.27 -1.58
C SER A 100 15.80 -2.12 -0.18
N GLY A 101 16.64 -1.91 0.84
CA GLY A 101 16.17 -1.57 2.19
C GLY A 101 15.28 -2.62 2.86
N LEU A 102 15.43 -3.90 2.50
CA LEU A 102 14.60 -4.98 3.03
C LEU A 102 14.86 -5.18 4.53
N ASP A 103 13.78 -5.19 5.30
CA ASP A 103 13.77 -5.55 6.71
C ASP A 103 12.45 -6.24 7.04
N PHE A 104 12.42 -7.55 6.80
CA PHE A 104 11.20 -8.33 6.81
C PHE A 104 11.44 -9.71 7.42
N ALA A 105 10.61 -10.12 8.36
CA ALA A 105 10.55 -11.49 8.84
C ALA A 105 9.09 -11.95 8.87
N ALA A 106 8.85 -13.19 8.44
CA ALA A 106 7.58 -13.86 8.54
C ALA A 106 7.76 -15.24 9.18
N CYS A 107 7.00 -15.53 10.23
CA CYS A 107 7.20 -16.70 11.08
C CYS A 107 5.88 -17.34 11.53
N ASP A 108 5.92 -18.65 11.80
CA ASP A 108 4.79 -19.41 12.34
C ASP A 108 4.50 -19.10 13.81
N THR A 109 5.54 -18.69 14.53
CA THR A 109 5.48 -18.18 15.90
C THR A 109 6.23 -16.86 15.99
N THR A 110 6.01 -16.09 17.05
CA THR A 110 6.78 -14.87 17.30
C THR A 110 8.28 -15.12 17.48
N LEU A 111 8.70 -16.34 17.79
CA LEU A 111 10.11 -16.70 18.03
C LEU A 111 10.84 -17.21 16.78
N CYS A 112 10.16 -17.39 15.64
CA CYS A 112 10.75 -17.91 14.39
C CYS A 112 11.57 -19.21 14.55
N ASN A 113 11.23 -20.06 15.52
CA ASN A 113 12.06 -21.20 15.90
C ASN A 113 11.78 -22.46 15.08
N ASN A 114 10.71 -22.47 14.27
CA ASN A 114 10.24 -23.67 13.59
C ASN A 114 10.03 -23.44 12.09
N ASN A 115 9.19 -22.47 11.70
CA ASN A 115 9.00 -22.13 10.30
C ASN A 115 9.05 -20.62 10.08
N GLY A 116 9.75 -20.21 9.03
CA GLY A 116 9.76 -18.81 8.65
C GLY A 116 10.83 -18.50 7.64
N PHE A 117 10.79 -17.27 7.15
CA PHE A 117 11.84 -16.71 6.32
C PHE A 117 11.88 -15.20 6.49
N GLY A 118 12.96 -14.59 6.02
CA GLY A 118 13.05 -13.15 6.02
C GLY A 118 14.30 -12.60 5.36
N PHE A 119 14.33 -11.28 5.29
CA PHE A 119 15.36 -10.47 4.66
C PHE A 119 15.85 -9.42 5.63
N LEU A 120 17.17 -9.24 5.67
CA LEU A 120 17.79 -8.12 6.35
C LEU A 120 18.91 -7.56 5.47
N ALA A 121 18.67 -6.37 4.92
CA ALA A 121 19.58 -5.70 3.99
C ALA A 121 20.01 -6.60 2.81
N SER A 122 21.16 -7.26 2.93
CA SER A 122 21.75 -8.11 1.89
C SER A 122 21.72 -9.61 2.23
N THR A 123 20.94 -10.00 3.23
CA THR A 123 20.87 -11.39 3.72
C THR A 123 19.45 -11.90 3.61
N PHE A 124 19.32 -13.13 3.11
CA PHE A 124 18.10 -13.94 3.20
C PHE A 124 18.31 -15.06 4.22
N ALA A 125 17.29 -15.38 5.01
CA ALA A 125 17.30 -16.52 5.90
C ALA A 125 15.96 -17.25 5.85
N SER A 126 15.99 -18.56 6.06
CA SER A 126 14.80 -19.40 6.12
C SER A 126 15.02 -20.59 7.05
N ILE A 127 13.92 -21.10 7.59
CA ILE A 127 13.89 -22.27 8.48
C ILE A 127 12.64 -23.12 8.23
N GLY A 128 12.78 -24.43 8.43
CA GLY A 128 11.68 -25.39 8.48
C GLY A 128 11.07 -25.66 7.11
N GLY A 129 9.75 -25.52 7.00
CA GLY A 129 8.98 -25.76 5.78
C GLY A 129 9.32 -24.85 4.60
N TYR A 130 10.21 -23.88 4.79
CA TYR A 130 10.74 -22.96 3.77
C TYR A 130 12.19 -23.29 3.37
N GLY A 131 12.70 -24.44 3.81
CA GLY A 131 14.12 -24.79 3.73
C GLY A 131 14.92 -24.15 4.88
N SER A 132 15.90 -24.85 5.42
CA SER A 132 16.70 -24.38 6.54
C SER A 132 18.11 -23.99 6.10
N LEU A 133 18.42 -22.69 6.19
CA LEU A 133 19.75 -22.14 5.95
C LEU A 133 20.47 -21.93 7.29
N SER A 134 21.55 -22.68 7.56
CA SER A 134 22.26 -22.61 8.84
C SER A 134 22.91 -21.25 9.15
N ALA A 135 23.22 -20.45 8.13
CA ALA A 135 23.84 -19.13 8.28
C ALA A 135 23.14 -18.04 7.43
N GLY A 136 21.96 -18.34 6.87
CA GLY A 136 21.39 -17.56 5.78
C GLY A 136 22.22 -17.66 4.50
N GLU A 137 21.83 -16.87 3.50
CA GLU A 137 22.56 -16.67 2.25
C GLU A 137 22.51 -15.20 1.85
N LEU A 138 23.36 -14.81 0.88
CA LEU A 138 23.30 -13.47 0.31
C LEU A 138 22.02 -13.30 -0.50
N PHE A 139 21.33 -12.19 -0.29
CA PHE A 139 20.21 -11.76 -1.10
C PHE A 139 20.66 -11.51 -2.53
N VAL A 140 19.95 -12.13 -3.48
CA VAL A 140 20.17 -11.94 -4.92
C VAL A 140 18.96 -11.26 -5.54
N LEU A 141 19.14 -10.00 -5.94
CA LEU A 141 18.04 -9.20 -6.52
C LEU A 141 17.39 -9.86 -7.75
N ALA A 142 18.18 -10.54 -8.59
CA ALA A 142 17.65 -11.24 -9.77
C ALA A 142 16.67 -12.38 -9.43
N ASN A 143 16.71 -12.88 -8.19
CA ASN A 143 15.82 -13.95 -7.71
C ASN A 143 14.60 -13.41 -6.97
N TYR A 144 14.52 -12.10 -6.77
CA TYR A 144 13.47 -11.42 -6.02
C TYR A 144 12.45 -10.79 -6.96
N SER A 145 11.17 -10.89 -6.60
CA SER A 145 10.09 -10.20 -7.26
C SER A 145 9.01 -9.82 -6.25
N LEU A 146 8.61 -8.56 -6.27
CA LEU A 146 7.43 -8.05 -5.59
C LEU A 146 6.64 -7.21 -6.58
N THR A 147 5.45 -7.67 -6.94
CA THR A 147 4.65 -7.02 -7.98
C THR A 147 3.22 -6.83 -7.49
N PRO A 148 2.55 -5.70 -7.79
CA PRO A 148 1.15 -5.52 -7.42
C PRO A 148 0.26 -6.65 -7.98
N ALA A 149 -0.54 -7.25 -7.10
CA ALA A 149 -1.52 -8.28 -7.44
C ALA A 149 -2.80 -7.60 -7.99
N GLY A 150 -2.73 -7.17 -9.24
CA GLY A 150 -3.84 -6.47 -9.92
C GLY A 150 -3.91 -4.98 -9.63
N THR A 151 -4.85 -4.29 -10.28
CA THR A 151 -5.03 -2.84 -10.14
C THR A 151 -5.35 -2.49 -8.69
N PRO A 152 -4.60 -1.58 -8.05
CA PRO A 152 -4.92 -1.15 -6.69
C PRO A 152 -6.37 -0.66 -6.68
N THR A 153 -7.19 -1.20 -5.78
CA THR A 153 -8.51 -0.65 -5.51
C THR A 153 -8.29 0.70 -4.87
N VAL A 154 -8.13 1.73 -5.70
CA VAL A 154 -8.12 3.13 -5.27
C VAL A 154 -9.37 3.32 -4.42
N PRO A 155 -9.26 3.74 -3.15
CA PRO A 155 -10.40 4.20 -2.40
C PRO A 155 -10.97 5.40 -3.15
N GLU A 156 -12.07 5.20 -3.86
CA GLU A 156 -12.76 6.28 -4.54
C GLU A 156 -13.17 7.29 -3.46
N PRO A 157 -12.69 8.55 -3.50
CA PRO A 157 -13.15 9.54 -2.55
C PRO A 157 -14.67 9.66 -2.72
N ALA A 158 -15.40 9.42 -1.62
CA ALA A 158 -16.86 9.50 -1.54
C ALA A 158 -17.41 10.94 -1.70
N THR A 159 -16.90 11.71 -2.66
CA THR A 159 -17.27 13.11 -2.91
C THR A 159 -17.98 13.34 -4.24
N VAL A 160 -18.13 12.32 -5.10
CA VAL A 160 -18.79 12.50 -6.42
C VAL A 160 -20.33 12.46 -6.35
N LEU A 161 -20.93 12.02 -5.23
CA LEU A 161 -22.39 12.04 -5.06
C LEU A 161 -22.96 13.35 -4.47
N GLY A 162 -22.10 14.27 -3.99
CA GLY A 162 -22.54 15.52 -3.35
C GLY A 162 -22.71 16.73 -4.28
N LEU A 163 -22.19 16.68 -5.51
CA LEU A 163 -22.14 17.83 -6.42
C LEU A 163 -23.28 17.89 -7.45
N LEU A 164 -24.15 16.87 -7.53
CA LEU A 164 -25.32 16.89 -8.41
C LEU A 164 -26.59 17.47 -7.75
N SER A 165 -26.59 17.71 -6.43
CA SER A 165 -27.77 18.22 -5.72
C SER A 165 -27.83 19.75 -5.62
N VAL A 166 -26.84 20.50 -6.13
CA VAL A 166 -26.82 21.98 -6.09
C VAL A 166 -26.91 22.60 -7.49
N ALA A 167 -27.67 21.98 -8.40
CA ALA A 167 -27.95 22.54 -9.73
C ALA A 167 -29.44 22.58 -10.13
N GLY A 168 -30.35 22.08 -9.30
CA GLY A 168 -31.79 22.33 -9.41
C GLY A 168 -32.35 22.38 -7.99
N VAL A 169 -32.98 23.43 -7.49
CA VAL A 169 -34.14 24.13 -8.06
C VAL A 169 -34.08 25.59 -7.55
N GLY A 170 -33.36 26.44 -8.28
CA GLY A 170 -33.36 27.90 -8.10
C GLY A 170 -34.31 28.61 -9.06
N LEU A 171 -35.38 27.95 -9.52
CA LEU A 171 -36.28 28.45 -10.56
C LEU A 171 -37.76 28.35 -10.17
N LEU A 172 -38.11 28.81 -8.97
CA LEU A 172 -39.50 29.00 -8.55
C LEU A 172 -39.73 30.40 -7.98
N CYS A 173 -39.29 31.43 -8.71
CA CYS A 173 -39.60 32.83 -8.39
C CYS A 173 -39.78 33.67 -9.66
N LYS A 174 -40.84 33.41 -10.45
CA LYS A 174 -41.65 34.45 -11.15
C LYS A 174 -42.67 33.81 -12.10
N GLY A 175 -43.91 33.75 -11.63
CA GLY A 175 -45.10 33.57 -12.44
C GLY A 175 -46.25 34.33 -11.80
N ARG A 176 -46.10 35.65 -11.67
CA ARG A 176 -47.18 36.53 -11.22
C ARG A 176 -48.27 36.53 -12.30
N LYS A 177 -49.48 36.17 -11.88
CA LYS A 177 -50.78 36.81 -12.18
C LYS A 177 -50.70 37.96 -13.19
N LEU A 178 -51.51 37.89 -14.26
CA LEU A 178 -52.39 38.99 -14.68
C LEU A 178 -53.39 38.52 -15.75
N GLU A 179 -54.62 39.00 -15.56
CA GLU A 179 -55.86 38.77 -16.29
C GLU A 179 -55.82 39.31 -17.74
N GLY A 180 -56.64 38.70 -18.59
CA GLY A 180 -57.05 39.18 -19.91
C GLY A 180 -58.35 38.50 -20.29
#